data_AF-A0A1G8XEC4-F1
#
_entry.id   AF-A0A1G8XEC4-F1
#
_cell.length_a   1.000
_cell.length_b   1.000
_cell.length_c   1.000
_cell.angle_alpha   90.00
_cell.angle_beta   90.00
_cell.angle_gamma   90.00
#
_symmetry.space_group_name_H-M   'P 1'
#
loop_
_entity.id
_entity.type
_entity.pdbx_description
1 polymer ?
#
loop_
_entity_poly.entity_id
_entity_poly.type
_entity_poly.pdbx_seq_one_letter_code
_entity_poly.pdbx_strand_id
1 'polypeptide(L)'
;MNRATSRIWFRRTGSVILVFWAIAFFGSFVVFAITPSTDMGFTTGVNRVLAFLGWQAAAGTFALVGWVVRASLRPGSTLRKMLLLPVGLLGVLVAGVAALVFWASSQAPVELQATLAPTEPPTEQTAALE
;
A
#
# COMPACT_ATOMS: atom_id res chain seq x y z
N MET A 1 -16.23 -11.35 35.29
CA MET A 1 -14.85 -11.17 34.80
C MET A 1 -14.28 -9.86 35.36
N ASN A 2 -13.20 -9.90 36.14
CA ASN A 2 -12.69 -8.72 36.87
C ASN A 2 -12.13 -7.63 35.93
N ARG A 3 -12.60 -6.38 36.08
CA ARG A 3 -12.14 -5.21 35.28
C ARG A 3 -10.65 -4.89 35.45
N ALA A 4 -10.00 -5.45 36.47
CA ALA A 4 -8.56 -5.34 36.68
C ALA A 4 -7.78 -6.27 35.72
N THR A 5 -8.26 -7.50 35.53
CA THR A 5 -7.62 -8.51 34.69
C THR A 5 -7.68 -8.14 33.21
N SER A 6 -8.82 -7.61 32.75
CA SER A 6 -8.99 -7.18 31.35
C SER A 6 -8.00 -6.06 30.95
N ARG A 7 -7.71 -5.13 31.86
CA ARG A 7 -6.78 -4.02 31.60
C ARG A 7 -5.33 -4.47 31.37
N ILE A 8 -4.91 -5.56 32.01
CA ILE A 8 -3.55 -6.11 31.84
C ILE A 8 -3.41 -6.75 30.45
N TRP A 9 -4.44 -7.49 30.04
CA TRP A 9 -4.51 -8.09 28.71
C TRP A 9 -4.43 -7.03 27.61
N PHE A 10 -5.26 -5.98 27.66
CA PHE A 10 -5.24 -4.94 26.62
C PHE A 10 -3.90 -4.20 26.50
N ARG A 11 -3.19 -3.98 27.62
CA ARG A 11 -1.85 -3.38 27.58
C ARG A 11 -0.85 -4.28 26.87
N ARG A 12 -0.85 -5.58 27.19
CA ARG A 12 0.01 -6.56 26.52
C ARG A 12 -0.32 -6.65 25.04
N THR A 13 -1.60 -6.74 24.69
CA THR A 13 -2.06 -6.78 23.30
C THR A 13 -1.60 -5.56 22.51
N GLY A 14 -1.77 -4.35 23.06
CA GLY A 14 -1.32 -3.11 22.40
C GLY A 14 0.19 -3.05 22.17
N SER A 15 0.99 -3.50 23.15
CA SER A 15 2.45 -3.58 22.99
C SER A 15 2.86 -4.60 21.93
N VAL A 16 2.24 -5.78 21.92
CA VAL A 16 2.52 -6.82 20.91
C VAL A 16 2.19 -6.32 19.51
N ILE A 17 1.05 -5.65 19.33
CA ILE A 17 0.67 -5.05 18.04
C ILE A 17 1.71 -4.02 17.58
N LEU A 18 2.21 -3.16 18.47
CA LEU A 18 3.25 -2.19 18.12
C LEU A 18 4.56 -2.86 17.68
N VAL A 19 4.94 -3.96 18.31
CA VAL A 19 6.15 -4.71 17.92
C VAL A 19 5.98 -5.32 16.53
N PHE A 20 4.86 -6.02 16.28
CA PHE A 20 4.60 -6.59 14.95
C PHE A 20 4.45 -5.51 13.87
N TRP A 21 3.80 -4.40 14.19
CA TRP A 21 3.75 -3.24 13.31
C TRP A 21 5.14 -2.72 12.97
N ALA A 22 6.01 -2.52 13.97
CA ALA A 22 7.36 -2.01 13.76
C ALA A 22 8.19 -2.98 12.91
N ILE A 23 8.11 -4.29 13.18
CA ILE A 23 8.78 -5.32 12.38
C ILE A 23 8.28 -5.26 10.94
N ALA A 24 6.98 -5.18 10.71
CA ALA A 24 6.42 -5.11 9.36
C ALA A 24 6.82 -3.82 8.63
N PHE A 25 6.75 -2.68 9.32
CA PHE A 25 7.06 -1.37 8.77
C PHE A 25 8.55 -1.22 8.45
N PHE A 26 9.45 -1.48 9.40
CA PHE A 26 10.90 -1.40 9.14
C PHE A 26 11.37 -2.53 8.22
N GLY A 27 10.77 -3.71 8.36
CA GLY A 27 11.01 -4.86 7.48
C GLY A 27 10.69 -4.54 6.02
N SER A 28 9.68 -3.71 5.73
CA SER A 28 9.38 -3.31 4.35
C SER A 28 10.54 -2.59 3.68
N PHE A 29 11.27 -1.73 4.41
CA PHE A 29 12.43 -1.02 3.88
C PHE A 29 13.63 -1.94 3.66
N VAL A 30 13.85 -2.88 4.59
CA VAL A 30 14.91 -3.88 4.46
C VAL A 30 14.64 -4.75 3.23
N VAL A 31 13.42 -5.28 3.10
CA VAL A 31 13.00 -6.11 1.96
C VAL A 31 13.13 -5.33 0.67
N PHE A 32 12.69 -4.07 0.62
CA PHE A 32 12.84 -3.21 -0.55
C PHE A 32 14.32 -3.05 -0.97
N ALA A 33 15.22 -2.86 -0.02
CA ALA A 33 16.65 -2.65 -0.26
C ALA A 33 17.37 -3.91 -0.76
N ILE A 34 17.01 -5.09 -0.24
CA ILE A 34 17.68 -6.36 -0.59
C ILE A 34 17.04 -7.11 -1.74
N THR A 35 15.78 -6.82 -2.09
CA THR A 35 15.07 -7.53 -3.17
C THR A 35 15.77 -7.27 -4.50
N PRO A 36 16.24 -8.29 -5.23
CA PRO A 36 16.84 -8.10 -6.54
C PRO A 36 15.81 -7.56 -7.54
N SER A 37 16.24 -6.69 -8.46
CA SER A 37 15.44 -6.36 -9.64
C SER A 37 15.48 -7.54 -10.60
N THR A 38 14.39 -8.29 -10.69
CA THR A 38 14.27 -9.51 -11.52
C THR A 38 14.13 -9.24 -13.02
N ASP A 39 13.94 -7.98 -13.42
CA ASP A 39 13.57 -7.62 -14.79
C ASP A 39 14.70 -6.84 -15.47
N MET A 40 14.95 -7.15 -16.75
CA MET A 40 15.98 -6.54 -17.61
C MET A 40 15.39 -5.48 -18.58
N GLY A 41 14.46 -4.64 -18.10
CA GLY A 41 13.70 -3.73 -18.98
C GLY A 41 12.97 -2.59 -18.29
N PHE A 42 11.98 -1.98 -18.95
CA PHE A 42 11.22 -0.81 -18.46
C PHE A 42 10.49 -1.05 -17.12
N THR A 43 10.26 -2.31 -16.73
CA THR A 43 9.66 -2.72 -15.44
C THR A 43 10.69 -2.92 -14.32
N THR A 44 11.97 -2.59 -14.56
CA THR A 44 13.03 -2.73 -13.56
C THR A 44 12.63 -2.07 -12.24
N GLY A 45 12.52 -2.88 -11.19
CA GLY A 45 12.24 -2.41 -9.84
C GLY A 45 10.76 -2.49 -9.41
N VAL A 46 9.82 -2.83 -10.30
CA VAL A 46 8.41 -3.05 -9.94
C VAL A 46 8.28 -4.12 -8.85
N ASN A 47 9.03 -5.21 -8.95
CA ASN A 47 9.06 -6.25 -7.92
C ASN A 47 9.39 -5.71 -6.52
N ARG A 48 10.36 -4.78 -6.41
CA ARG A 48 10.74 -4.16 -5.14
C ARG A 48 9.59 -3.33 -4.57
N VAL A 49 8.96 -2.52 -5.42
CA VAL A 49 7.81 -1.68 -5.04
C VAL A 49 6.64 -2.54 -4.59
N LEU A 50 6.30 -3.61 -5.32
CA LEU A 50 5.24 -4.53 -4.95
C LEU A 50 5.53 -5.24 -3.63
N ALA A 51 6.76 -5.71 -3.43
CA ALA A 51 7.18 -6.32 -2.16
C ALA A 51 7.04 -5.31 -1.01
N PHE A 52 7.51 -4.07 -1.20
CA PHE A 52 7.35 -3.00 -0.21
C PHE A 52 5.87 -2.74 0.12
N LEU A 53 5.02 -2.59 -0.89
CA LEU A 53 3.59 -2.35 -0.71
C LEU A 53 2.89 -3.51 0.00
N GLY A 54 3.28 -4.76 -0.28
CA GLY A 54 2.77 -5.94 0.43
C GLY A 54 3.10 -5.90 1.93
N TRP A 55 4.34 -5.55 2.28
CA TRP A 55 4.74 -5.36 3.68
C TRP A 55 4.06 -4.15 4.34
N GLN A 56 3.84 -3.06 3.60
CA GLN A 56 3.08 -1.92 4.08
C GLN A 56 1.60 -2.25 4.30
N ALA A 57 1.00 -3.14 3.52
CA ALA A 57 -0.36 -3.63 3.76
C ALA A 57 -0.44 -4.45 5.07
N ALA A 58 0.58 -5.29 5.34
CA ALA A 58 0.68 -5.99 6.62
C ALA A 58 0.85 -5.01 7.79
N ALA A 59 1.73 -4.01 7.66
CA ALA A 59 1.88 -2.95 8.65
C ALA A 59 0.58 -2.15 8.84
N GLY A 60 -0.12 -1.80 7.77
CA GLY A 60 -1.41 -1.11 7.80
C GLY A 60 -2.47 -1.91 8.55
N THR A 61 -2.50 -3.23 8.37
CA THR A 61 -3.38 -4.14 9.14
C THR A 61 -3.12 -4.01 10.64
N PHE A 62 -1.86 -4.08 11.08
CA PHE A 62 -1.52 -3.90 12.49
C PHE A 62 -1.83 -2.49 13.02
N ALA A 63 -1.67 -1.46 12.19
CA ALA A 63 -2.04 -0.09 12.55
C ALA A 63 -3.56 0.03 12.82
N LEU A 64 -4.40 -0.57 11.97
CA LEU A 64 -5.86 -0.58 12.14
C LEU A 64 -6.31 -1.39 13.36
N VAL A 65 -5.76 -2.58 13.57
CA VAL A 65 -6.05 -3.39 14.77
C VAL A 65 -5.61 -2.63 16.03
N GLY A 66 -4.45 -1.99 15.99
CA GLY A 66 -3.94 -1.13 17.06
C GLY A 66 -4.86 0.06 17.36
N TRP A 67 -5.47 0.66 16.33
CA TRP A 67 -6.46 1.72 16.47
C TRP A 67 -7.73 1.25 17.19
N VAL A 68 -8.23 0.05 16.87
CA VAL A 68 -9.40 -0.52 17.56
C VAL A 68 -9.07 -0.79 19.02
N VAL A 69 -7.91 -1.41 19.30
CA VAL A 69 -7.46 -1.70 20.68
C VAL A 69 -7.24 -0.40 21.47
N ARG A 70 -6.81 0.68 20.82
CA ARG A 70 -6.61 2.00 21.43
C ARG A 70 -7.89 2.53 22.09
N ALA A 71 -9.07 2.25 21.54
CA ALA A 71 -10.35 2.70 22.10
C ALA A 71 -10.63 2.12 23.51
N SER A 72 -10.12 0.92 23.80
CA SER A 72 -10.27 0.25 25.10
C SER A 72 -9.22 0.68 26.14
N LEU A 73 -8.23 1.49 25.76
CA LEU A 73 -7.18 1.96 26.66
C LEU A 73 -7.58 3.24 27.42
N ARG A 74 -7.08 3.36 28.66
CA ARG A 74 -7.30 4.54 29.51
C ARG A 74 -6.92 5.84 28.78
N PRO A 75 -7.78 6.88 28.84
CA PRO A 75 -7.42 8.22 28.39
C PRO A 75 -6.12 8.70 29.07
N GLY A 76 -5.23 9.34 28.33
CA GLY A 76 -3.94 9.85 28.84
C GLY A 76 -2.79 8.83 28.90
N SER A 77 -3.05 7.52 28.72
CA SER A 77 -1.98 6.51 28.68
C SER A 77 -0.99 6.75 27.53
N THR A 78 0.32 6.66 27.82
CA THR A 78 1.38 6.74 26.80
C THR A 78 1.16 5.73 25.68
N LEU A 79 0.76 4.50 26.01
CA LEU A 79 0.49 3.45 25.02
C LEU A 79 -0.65 3.84 24.05
N ARG A 80 -1.65 4.57 24.55
CA ARG A 80 -2.78 5.07 23.73
C ARG A 80 -2.30 6.15 22.74
N LYS A 81 -1.28 6.92 23.10
CA LYS A 81 -0.63 7.90 22.21
C LYS A 81 0.27 7.19 21.20
N MET A 82 1.05 6.19 21.62
CA MET A 82 1.93 5.44 20.71
C MET A 82 1.15 4.71 19.61
N LEU A 83 -0.04 4.18 19.90
CA LEU A 83 -0.91 3.55 18.90
C LEU A 83 -1.51 4.51 17.86
N LEU A 84 -1.37 5.84 18.01
CA LEU A 84 -1.69 6.81 16.95
C LEU A 84 -0.62 6.84 15.86
N LEU A 85 0.65 6.61 16.22
CA LEU A 85 1.77 6.74 15.29
C LEU A 85 1.63 5.79 14.08
N PRO A 86 1.33 4.49 14.25
CA PRO A 86 1.05 3.60 13.12
C PRO A 86 -0.05 4.10 12.17
N VAL A 87 -1.13 4.64 12.73
CA VAL A 87 -2.29 5.13 11.97
C VAL A 87 -1.96 6.41 11.22
N GLY A 88 -1.22 7.33 11.85
CA GLY A 88 -0.73 8.54 11.21
C GLY A 88 0.16 8.21 10.02
N LEU A 89 1.11 7.28 10.18
CA LEU A 89 1.99 6.85 9.10
C LEU A 89 1.25 6.12 7.98
N LEU A 90 0.26 5.29 8.30
CA LEU A 90 -0.63 4.70 7.30
C LEU A 90 -1.38 5.78 6.51
N GLY A 91 -1.88 6.82 7.20
CA GLY A 91 -2.54 7.95 6.56
C GLY A 91 -1.62 8.71 5.60
N VAL A 92 -0.37 8.96 6.01
CA VAL A 92 0.65 9.59 5.15
C VAL A 92 0.94 8.72 3.92
N LEU A 93 1.08 7.41 4.09
CA LEU A 93 1.30 6.50 2.97
C LEU A 93 0.13 6.54 1.97
N VAL A 94 -1.11 6.41 2.47
CA VAL A 94 -2.32 6.44 1.62
C VAL A 94 -2.44 7.78 0.90
N ALA A 95 -2.21 8.89 1.59
CA ALA A 95 -2.24 10.22 1.00
C ALA A 95 -1.15 10.38 -0.08
N GLY A 96 0.06 9.87 0.17
CA GLY A 96 1.16 9.89 -0.81
C GLY A 96 0.84 9.08 -2.06
N VAL A 97 0.28 7.88 -1.91
CA VAL A 97 -0.16 7.05 -3.04
C VAL A 97 -1.29 7.74 -3.80
N ALA A 98 -2.29 8.29 -3.11
CA ALA A 98 -3.40 9.00 -3.74
C ALA A 98 -2.93 10.23 -4.52
N ALA A 99 -2.01 11.02 -3.94
CA ALA A 99 -1.41 12.17 -4.61
C ALA A 99 -0.61 11.75 -5.85
N LEU A 100 0.16 10.66 -5.78
CA LEU A 100 0.89 10.11 -6.91
C LEU A 100 -0.05 9.66 -8.03
N VAL A 101 -1.12 8.93 -7.69
CA VAL A 101 -2.12 8.47 -8.65
C VAL A 101 -2.83 9.65 -9.30
N PHE A 102 -3.24 10.65 -8.51
CA PHE A 102 -3.86 11.86 -9.02
C PHE A 102 -2.94 12.61 -9.98
N TRP A 103 -1.68 12.81 -9.60
CA TRP A 103 -0.67 13.44 -10.45
C TRP A 103 -0.44 12.67 -11.75
N ALA A 104 -0.29 11.35 -11.69
CA ALA A 104 -0.13 10.51 -12.88
C ALA A 104 -1.36 10.58 -13.80
N SER A 105 -2.57 10.55 -13.23
CA SER A 105 -3.82 10.64 -13.99
C SER A 105 -3.98 11.99 -14.70
N SER A 106 -3.46 13.08 -14.11
CA SER A 106 -3.52 14.41 -14.70
C SER A 106 -2.62 14.60 -15.93
N GLN A 107 -1.68 13.67 -16.16
CA GLN A 107 -0.74 13.72 -17.28
C GLN A 107 -1.08 12.77 -18.42
N ALA A 108 -2.07 11.88 -18.27
CA ALA A 108 -2.42 10.93 -19.31
C ALA A 108 -3.05 11.65 -20.52
N PRO A 109 -2.42 11.67 -21.71
CA PRO A 109 -3.07 12.12 -22.93
C PRO A 109 -4.20 11.16 -23.29
N VAL A 110 -5.34 11.68 -23.75
CA VAL A 110 -6.57 10.93 -24.11
C VAL A 110 -6.40 10.03 -25.35
N GLU A 111 -5.17 9.76 -25.81
CA GLU A 111 -4.84 9.09 -27.09
C GLU A 111 -5.05 7.57 -27.13
N LEU A 112 -5.66 6.95 -26.11
CA LEU A 112 -5.99 5.51 -26.16
C LEU A 112 -7.16 5.17 -27.10
N GLN A 113 -7.82 6.17 -27.70
CA GLN A 113 -8.99 5.99 -28.57
C GLN A 113 -8.65 5.88 -30.07
N ALA A 114 -7.43 6.26 -30.49
CA ALA A 114 -7.05 6.22 -31.90
C ALA A 114 -6.69 4.81 -32.42
N THR A 115 -6.34 3.87 -31.52
CA THR A 115 -5.88 2.52 -31.92
C THR A 115 -6.99 1.47 -32.02
N LEU A 116 -8.23 1.80 -31.63
CA LEU A 116 -9.41 0.93 -31.78
C LEU A 116 -10.25 1.24 -33.02
N ALA A 117 -9.82 2.17 -33.88
CA ALA A 117 -10.43 2.33 -35.20
C ALA A 117 -10.31 0.98 -35.93
N PRO A 118 -11.44 0.37 -36.35
CA PRO A 118 -11.40 -0.86 -37.12
C PRO A 118 -10.50 -0.66 -38.32
N THR A 119 -9.51 -1.53 -38.49
CA THR A 119 -8.75 -1.64 -39.72
C THR A 119 -9.78 -1.94 -40.80
N GLU A 120 -10.15 -0.95 -41.61
CA GLU A 120 -10.81 -1.24 -42.88
C GLU A 120 -9.93 -2.27 -43.60
N PRO A 121 -10.46 -3.43 -44.01
CA PRO A 121 -9.69 -4.38 -44.80
C PRO A 121 -9.23 -3.65 -46.08
N PRO A 122 -8.05 -3.99 -46.63
CA PRO A 122 -7.56 -3.34 -47.83
C PRO A 122 -8.58 -3.58 -48.94
N THR A 123 -9.30 -2.53 -49.31
CA THR A 123 -10.09 -2.50 -50.54
C THR A 123 -9.15 -2.91 -51.65
N GLU A 124 -9.52 -4.01 -52.33
CA GLU A 124 -8.87 -4.56 -53.51
C GLU A 124 -8.65 -3.49 -54.58
N GLN A 125 -7.56 -2.74 -54.42
CA GLN A 125 -6.91 -2.02 -55.49
C GLN A 125 -5.96 -3.05 -56.07
N THR A 126 -6.24 -3.53 -57.29
CA THR A 126 -5.47 -4.51 -58.10
C THR A 126 -6.08 -5.91 -58.24
N ALA A 127 -7.25 -6.06 -58.88
CA ALA A 127 -7.61 -7.29 -59.62
C ALA A 127 -8.84 -7.11 -60.54
N ALA A 128 -8.81 -6.14 -61.44
CA ALA A 128 -9.64 -6.17 -62.66
C ALA A 128 -8.94 -5.33 -63.74
N LEU A 129 -7.77 -5.80 -64.17
CA LEU A 129 -7.33 -5.66 -65.54
C LEU A 129 -8.05 -6.76 -66.32
N GLU A 130 -9.14 -6.43 -67.01
CA GLU A 130 -9.54 -6.95 -68.34
C GLU A 130 -10.41 -5.91 -69.05
#